data_AF-A0A8B9NQK1-F1
#
_entry.id   AF-A0A8B9NQK1-F1
#
_cell.length_a   1.000
_cell.length_b   1.000
_cell.length_c   1.000
_cell.angle_alpha   90.00
_cell.angle_beta   90.00
_cell.angle_gamma   90.00
#
_symmetry.space_group_name_H-M   'P 1'
#
loop_
_entity.id
_entity.type
_entity.pdbx_description
1 polymer ?
#
loop_
_entity_poly.entity_id
_entity_poly.type
_entity_poly.pdbx_seq_one_letter_code
_entity_poly.pdbx_strand_id
1 'polypeptide(L)'
;MAVIPFLSTVAAYEVFVRKPLFSGELNCEVCAVVRGGLIGAVVGGLYPVFLALPMNASLAARYSSSPMPGKENLLRFWLTTSQPVFRKTSWGVLIQVLTGLYLATKHHGIYIKVLQQMNASRVPEQLQA
;
A
#
# COMPACT_ATOMS: atom_id res chain seq x y z
N MET A 1 14.26 -9.56 6.04
CA MET A 1 13.84 -8.15 5.91
C MET A 1 12.46 -7.98 5.24
N ALA A 2 11.47 -8.83 5.54
CA ALA A 2 10.11 -8.71 4.98
C ALA A 2 9.07 -8.16 5.99
N VAL A 3 9.43 -8.16 7.28
CA VAL A 3 8.54 -7.78 8.38
C VAL A 3 8.26 -6.27 8.39
N ILE A 4 9.27 -5.43 8.15
CA ILE A 4 9.13 -3.97 8.19
C ILE A 4 8.19 -3.47 7.08
N PRO A 5 8.36 -3.83 5.79
CA PRO A 5 7.43 -3.44 4.73
C PRO A 5 5.99 -3.93 4.97
N PHE A 6 5.84 -5.13 5.53
CA PHE A 6 4.53 -5.70 5.83
C PHE A 6 3.82 -4.91 6.92
N LEU A 7 4.49 -4.66 8.05
CA LEU A 7 3.93 -3.88 9.16
C LEU A 7 3.60 -2.44 8.74
N SER A 8 4.45 -1.81 7.93
CA SER A 8 4.16 -0.47 7.41
C SER A 8 2.95 -0.44 6.49
N THR A 9 2.74 -1.50 5.69
CA THR A 9 1.55 -1.61 4.83
C THR A 9 0.28 -1.74 5.66
N VAL A 10 0.31 -2.56 6.72
CA VAL A 10 -0.83 -2.72 7.65
C VAL A 10 -1.15 -1.40 8.35
N ALA A 11 -0.14 -0.73 8.92
CA ALA A 11 -0.34 0.55 9.61
C ALA A 11 -0.88 1.64 8.67
N ALA A 12 -0.37 1.71 7.44
CA ALA A 12 -0.87 2.65 6.44
C ALA A 12 -2.32 2.33 6.04
N TYR A 13 -2.66 1.07 5.84
CA TYR A 13 -4.02 0.66 5.49
C TYR A 13 -5.02 0.99 6.62
N GLU A 14 -4.64 0.76 7.86
CA GLU A 14 -5.45 1.13 9.04
C GLU A 14 -5.76 2.63 9.08
N VAL A 15 -4.75 3.48 8.93
CA VAL A 15 -4.89 4.94 9.06
C VAL A 15 -5.64 5.54 7.88
N PHE A 16 -5.32 5.12 6.66
CA PHE A 16 -5.78 5.81 5.45
C PHE A 16 -6.98 5.16 4.76
N VAL A 17 -7.31 3.91 5.09
CA VAL A 17 -8.46 3.19 4.50
C VAL A 17 -9.46 2.82 5.58
N ARG A 18 -9.05 2.08 6.62
CA ARG A 18 -9.97 1.53 7.61
C ARG A 18 -10.63 2.62 8.45
N LYS A 19 -9.87 3.50 9.09
CA LYS A 19 -10.41 4.60 9.91
C LYS A 19 -11.41 5.49 9.15
N PRO A 20 -11.08 6.07 7.98
CA PRO A 20 -12.00 6.97 7.29
C PRO A 20 -13.20 6.24 6.66
N LEU A 21 -13.09 4.93 6.40
CA LEU A 21 -14.25 4.11 6.03
C LEU A 21 -15.22 3.96 7.20
N PHE A 22 -14.72 3.71 8.42
CA PHE A 22 -15.56 3.59 9.63
C PHE A 22 -16.12 4.91 10.14
N SER A 23 -15.41 6.02 9.94
CA SER A 23 -15.88 7.36 10.31
C SER A 23 -16.96 7.91 9.37
N GLY A 24 -17.30 7.21 8.28
CA GLY A 24 -18.30 7.67 7.31
C GLY A 24 -17.86 8.85 6.44
N GLU A 25 -16.56 9.20 6.42
CA GLU A 25 -16.02 10.19 5.48
C GLU A 25 -15.87 9.59 4.07
N LEU A 26 -15.64 8.29 3.97
CA LEU A 26 -15.60 7.55 2.70
C LEU A 26 -16.95 6.85 2.44
N ASN A 27 -17.93 7.61 1.94
CA ASN A 27 -19.25 7.08 1.57
C ASN A 27 -19.31 6.42 0.18
N CYS A 28 -18.25 6.53 -0.63
CA CYS A 28 -18.23 5.96 -1.98
C CYS A 28 -17.34 4.71 -2.04
N GLU A 29 -17.90 3.59 -2.49
CA GLU A 29 -17.20 2.32 -2.74
C GLU A 29 -15.96 2.54 -3.62
N VAL A 30 -16.11 3.30 -4.71
CA VAL A 30 -15.02 3.58 -5.65
C VAL A 30 -13.91 4.41 -4.99
N CYS A 31 -14.24 5.38 -4.12
CA CYS A 31 -13.21 6.12 -3.37
C CYS A 31 -12.43 5.22 -2.41
N ALA A 32 -13.09 4.29 -1.72
CA ALA A 32 -12.42 3.35 -0.81
C ALA A 32 -11.51 2.39 -1.57
N VAL A 33 -11.98 1.89 -2.71
CA VAL A 33 -11.25 0.96 -3.56
C VAL A 33 -10.04 1.64 -4.21
N VAL A 34 -10.21 2.84 -4.79
CA VAL A 34 -9.12 3.60 -5.42
C VAL A 34 -8.07 4.01 -4.38
N ARG A 35 -8.50 4.50 -3.21
CA ARG A 35 -7.58 4.91 -2.14
C ARG A 35 -6.80 3.71 -1.59
N GLY A 36 -7.47 2.59 -1.33
CA GLY A 36 -6.82 1.36 -0.87
C GLY A 36 -5.84 0.78 -1.89
N GLY A 37 -6.20 0.77 -3.18
CA GLY A 37 -5.32 0.34 -4.26
C GLY A 37 -4.09 1.24 -4.40
N LEU A 38 -4.26 2.57 -4.34
CA LEU A 38 -3.16 3.53 -4.43
C LEU A 38 -2.18 3.38 -3.27
N ILE A 39 -2.68 3.27 -2.04
CA ILE A 39 -1.84 3.08 -0.85
C ILE A 39 -1.11 1.74 -0.92
N GLY A 40 -1.80 0.66 -1.33
CA GLY A 40 -1.19 -0.64 -1.53
C GLY A 40 -0.07 -0.62 -2.57
N ALA A 41 -0.25 0.11 -3.68
CA ALA A 41 0.77 0.26 -4.72
C ALA A 41 1.99 1.07 -4.23
N VAL A 42 1.75 2.18 -3.53
CA VAL A 42 2.83 3.06 -3.05
C VAL A 42 3.62 2.39 -1.91
N VAL A 43 2.94 1.87 -0.89
CA VAL A 43 3.58 1.28 0.28
C VAL A 43 4.10 -0.14 0.00
N GLY A 44 3.42 -0.90 -0.85
CA GLY A 44 3.84 -2.25 -1.24
C GLY A 44 4.89 -2.27 -2.35
N GLY A 45 4.88 -1.30 -3.26
CA GLY A 45 5.75 -1.28 -4.44
C GLY A 45 6.88 -0.26 -4.37
N LEU A 46 6.57 1.02 -4.13
CA LEU A 46 7.57 2.09 -4.16
C LEU A 46 8.43 2.11 -2.90
N TYR A 47 7.84 1.94 -1.72
CA TYR A 47 8.56 2.03 -0.44
C TYR A 47 9.73 1.02 -0.31
N PRO A 48 9.59 -0.27 -0.65
CA PRO A 48 10.70 -1.23 -0.58
C PRO A 48 11.82 -0.91 -1.57
N VAL A 49 11.47 -0.38 -2.75
CA VAL A 49 12.43 0.03 -3.78
C VAL A 49 13.27 1.22 -3.32
N PHE A 50 12.61 2.24 -2.75
CA PHE A 50 13.28 3.42 -2.21
C PHE A 50 14.17 3.10 -1.00
N LEU A 51 13.85 2.06 -0.23
CA LEU A 51 14.75 1.58 0.83
C LEU A 51 15.91 0.75 0.29
N ALA A 52 15.68 -0.10 -0.71
CA ALA A 52 16.70 -1.01 -1.23
C ALA A 52 17.81 -0.28 -1.99
N LEU A 53 17.48 0.71 -2.82
CA LEU A 53 18.46 1.44 -3.64
C LEU A 53 19.57 2.12 -2.81
N PRO A 54 19.27 3.00 -1.82
CA PRO A 54 20.30 3.68 -1.05
C PRO A 54 21.04 2.74 -0.10
N MET A 55 20.38 1.72 0.48
CA MET A 55 21.09 0.75 1.32
C MET A 55 22.13 -0.02 0.48
N ASN A 56 21.74 -0.57 -0.66
CA ASN A 56 22.66 -1.29 -1.53
C ASN A 56 23.77 -0.37 -2.10
N ALA A 57 23.44 0.88 -2.42
CA ALA A 57 24.42 1.90 -2.81
C ALA A 57 25.45 2.14 -1.70
N SER A 58 24.99 2.34 -0.47
CA SER A 58 25.86 2.64 0.67
C SER A 58 26.81 1.50 1.00
N LEU A 59 26.33 0.24 0.92
CA LEU A 59 27.16 -0.94 1.12
C LEU A 59 28.20 -1.07 0.00
N ALA A 60 27.80 -0.85 -1.26
CA ALA A 60 28.72 -0.85 -2.39
C ALA A 60 29.81 0.23 -2.24
N ALA A 61 29.49 1.39 -1.67
CA ALA A 61 30.46 2.46 -1.42
C ALA A 61 31.47 2.07 -0.34
N ARG A 62 30.96 1.50 0.75
CA ARG A 62 31.73 1.13 1.94
C ARG A 62 32.69 -0.02 1.69
N TYR A 63 32.27 -1.01 0.90
CA TYR A 63 33.03 -2.25 0.68
C TYR A 63 33.68 -2.33 -0.71
N SER A 64 33.56 -1.28 -1.53
CA SER A 64 34.04 -1.25 -2.92
C SER A 64 33.65 -2.50 -3.72
N SER A 65 32.47 -3.06 -3.43
CA SER A 65 32.03 -4.34 -3.98
C SER A 65 31.55 -4.25 -5.43
N SER A 66 31.40 -3.03 -5.96
CA SER A 66 30.99 -2.77 -7.34
C SER A 66 31.57 -1.43 -7.81
N PRO A 67 32.00 -1.31 -9.09
CA PRO A 67 32.45 -0.04 -9.65
C PRO A 67 31.31 0.98 -9.62
N MET A 68 31.53 2.10 -8.93
CA MET A 68 30.53 3.16 -8.81
C MET A 68 30.55 4.07 -10.04
N PRO A 69 29.37 4.45 -10.54
CA PRO A 69 29.28 5.36 -11.68
C PRO A 69 29.84 6.75 -11.33
N GLY A 70 30.47 7.40 -12.32
CA GLY A 70 30.83 8.81 -12.23
C GLY A 70 29.60 9.71 -12.07
N LYS A 71 29.79 10.90 -11.48
CA LYS A 71 28.72 11.86 -11.13
C LYS A 71 27.84 12.23 -12.32
N GLU A 72 28.40 12.21 -13.52
CA GLU A 72 27.74 12.50 -14.80
C GLU A 72 26.73 11.44 -15.28
N ASN A 73 26.86 10.17 -14.86
CA ASN A 73 26.01 9.06 -15.33
C ASN A 73 25.32 8.28 -14.20
N LEU A 74 25.29 8.85 -12.98
CA LEU A 74 24.77 8.20 -11.78
C LEU A 74 23.33 7.71 -11.96
N LEU A 75 22.41 8.60 -12.37
CA LEU A 75 20.98 8.28 -12.50
C LEU A 75 20.73 7.20 -13.56
N ARG A 76 21.41 7.28 -14.70
CA ARG A 76 21.26 6.33 -15.80
C ARG A 76 21.73 4.94 -15.37
N PHE A 77 22.88 4.85 -14.70
CA PHE A 77 23.41 3.60 -14.16
C PHE A 77 22.42 2.95 -13.16
N TRP A 78 21.87 3.74 -12.23
CA TRP A 78 20.91 3.23 -11.25
C TRP A 78 19.61 2.74 -11.91
N LEU A 79 19.10 3.46 -12.92
CA LEU A 79 17.92 3.05 -13.68
C LEU A 79 18.18 1.75 -14.47
N THR A 80 19.32 1.64 -15.15
CA THR A 80 19.65 0.44 -15.95
C THR A 80 19.90 -0.79 -15.06
N THR A 81 20.63 -0.61 -13.95
CA THR A 81 20.87 -1.68 -12.97
C THR A 81 19.59 -2.15 -12.28
N SER A 82 18.65 -1.24 -12.00
CA SER A 82 17.40 -1.57 -11.32
C SER A 82 16.30 -2.11 -12.26
N GLN A 83 16.38 -1.85 -13.56
CA GLN A 83 15.42 -2.30 -14.57
C GLN A 83 15.02 -3.80 -14.47
N PRO A 84 15.96 -4.77 -14.38
CA PRO A 84 15.58 -6.18 -14.25
C PRO A 84 14.84 -6.48 -12.94
N VAL A 85 15.18 -5.78 -11.86
CA VAL A 85 14.52 -5.91 -10.55
C VAL A 85 13.09 -5.38 -10.66
N PHE A 86 12.90 -4.18 -11.21
CA PHE A 86 11.56 -3.64 -11.44
C PHE A 86 10.69 -4.55 -12.30
N ARG A 87 11.26 -5.15 -13.36
CA ARG A 87 10.52 -6.07 -14.23
C ARG A 87 10.03 -7.31 -13.48
N LYS A 88 10.83 -7.83 -12.53
CA LYS A 88 10.47 -9.01 -11.73
C LYS A 88 9.49 -8.65 -10.61
N THR A 89 9.71 -7.52 -9.95
CA THR A 89 8.85 -7.02 -8.87
C THR A 89 7.49 -6.54 -9.38
N SER A 90 7.38 -6.12 -10.65
CA SER A 90 6.12 -5.70 -11.28
C SER A 90 5.02 -6.76 -11.16
N TRP A 91 5.35 -8.04 -11.24
CA TRP A 91 4.37 -9.12 -11.05
C TRP A 91 3.86 -9.21 -9.63
N GLY A 92 4.74 -9.06 -8.64
CA GLY A 92 4.37 -9.02 -7.23
C GLY A 92 3.50 -7.81 -6.90
N VAL A 93 3.85 -6.63 -7.43
CA VAL A 93 3.06 -5.40 -7.29
C VAL A 93 1.68 -5.57 -7.92
N LEU A 94 1.59 -6.18 -9.10
CA LEU A 94 0.30 -6.43 -9.76
C LEU A 94 -0.61 -7.30 -8.89
N ILE A 95 -0.08 -8.42 -8.37
CA ILE A 95 -0.84 -9.29 -7.46
C ILE A 95 -1.26 -8.51 -6.21
N GLN A 96 -0.36 -7.73 -5.62
CA GLN A 96 -0.64 -6.97 -4.41
C GLN A 96 -1.70 -5.87 -4.62
N VAL A 97 -1.70 -5.22 -5.78
CA VAL A 97 -2.74 -4.27 -6.18
C VAL A 97 -4.08 -4.98 -6.33
N LEU A 98 -4.12 -6.12 -7.04
CA LEU A 98 -5.35 -6.89 -7.24
C LEU A 98 -5.92 -7.41 -5.91
N THR A 99 -5.08 -7.94 -5.03
CA THR A 99 -5.49 -8.39 -3.70
C THR A 99 -5.96 -7.22 -2.83
N GLY A 100 -5.28 -6.07 -2.87
CA GLY A 100 -5.70 -4.86 -2.15
C GLY A 100 -7.06 -4.33 -2.63
N LEU A 101 -7.31 -4.37 -3.94
CA LEU A 101 -8.59 -4.02 -4.55
C LEU A 101 -9.71 -4.96 -4.07
N TYR A 102 -9.47 -6.27 -4.14
CA TYR A 102 -10.41 -7.29 -3.69
C TYR A 102 -10.77 -7.13 -2.20
N LEU A 103 -9.75 -6.91 -1.35
CA LEU A 103 -9.96 -6.71 0.09
C LEU A 103 -10.81 -5.46 0.35
N ALA A 104 -10.52 -4.35 -0.33
CA ALA A 104 -11.27 -3.10 -0.18
C ALA A 104 -12.76 -3.28 -0.53
N THR A 105 -13.07 -3.97 -1.63
CA THR A 105 -14.46 -4.27 -2.01
C THR A 105 -15.17 -5.12 -0.95
N LYS A 106 -14.50 -6.15 -0.42
CA LYS A 106 -15.08 -7.00 0.65
C LYS A 106 -15.29 -6.22 1.95
N HIS A 107 -14.34 -5.37 2.34
CA HIS A 107 -14.47 -4.52 3.51
C HIS A 107 -15.63 -3.53 3.39
N HIS A 108 -15.84 -2.94 2.21
CA HIS A 108 -16.99 -2.07 1.97
C HIS A 108 -18.32 -2.81 2.10
N GLY A 109 -18.44 -4.01 1.52
CA GLY A 109 -19.66 -4.82 1.62
C GLY A 109 -19.99 -5.26 3.06
N ILE A 110 -18.98 -5.57 3.87
CA ILE A 110 -19.16 -5.86 5.31
C ILE A 110 -19.59 -4.60 6.05
N TYR A 111 -18.97 -3.46 5.77
CA TYR A 111 -19.29 -2.18 6.40
C TYR A 111 -20.76 -1.78 6.19
N ILE A 112 -21.28 -1.91 4.96
CA ILE A 112 -22.70 -1.61 4.68
C ILE A 112 -23.65 -2.53 5.45
N LYS A 113 -23.35 -3.83 5.54
CA LYS A 113 -24.17 -4.77 6.32
C LYS A 113 -24.19 -4.44 7.81
N VAL A 114 -23.04 -4.08 8.38
CA VAL A 114 -22.95 -3.62 9.77
C VAL A 114 -23.74 -2.34 9.98
N LEU A 115 -23.66 -1.39 9.04
CA LEU A 115 -24.42 -0.14 9.10
C LEU A 115 -25.93 -0.38 9.05
N GLN A 116 -26.39 -1.27 8.16
CA GLN A 116 -27.79 -1.67 8.06
C GLN A 116 -28.29 -2.33 9.36
N GLN A 117 -27.50 -3.22 9.96
CA GLN A 117 -27.86 -3.90 11.19
C GLN A 117 -27.88 -2.94 12.39
N MET A 118 -26.93 -2.01 12.49
CA MET A 118 -26.95 -0.96 13.52
C MET A 118 -28.16 -0.04 13.36
N ASN A 119 -28.50 0.35 12.12
CA ASN A 119 -29.66 1.22 11.88
C ASN A 119 -30.96 0.47 12.21
N ALA A 120 -31.09 -0.80 11.81
CA ALA A 120 -32.21 -1.65 12.17
C ALA A 120 -32.34 -1.87 13.69
N SER A 121 -31.22 -1.90 14.43
CA SER A 121 -31.21 -1.98 15.90
C SER A 121 -31.49 -0.64 16.58
N ARG A 122 -31.25 0.50 15.92
CA ARG A 122 -31.51 1.85 16.45
C ARG A 122 -32.98 2.28 16.27
N VAL A 123 -33.65 1.78 15.22
CA VAL A 123 -35.08 2.01 14.96
C VAL A 123 -36.01 1.57 16.11
N PRO A 124 -35.83 0.41 16.78
CA PRO A 124 -36.67 0.06 17.93
C PRO A 124 -36.44 0.96 19.16
N GLU A 125 -35.23 1.49 19.35
CA GLU A 125 -34.92 2.39 20.48
C GLU A 125 -35.57 3.79 20.33
N GLN A 126 -35.66 4.31 19.09
CA GLN A 126 -36.29 5.61 18.81
C GLN A 126 -37.82 5.57 18.82
N LEU A 127 -38.43 4.39 18.74
CA LEU A 127 -39.89 4.21 18.90
C LEU A 127 -40.32 4.01 20.36
N GLN A 128 -39.37 3.83 21.28
CA GLN A 128 -39.62 3.60 22.71
C GLN A 128 -39.26 4.80 23.61
N ALA A 129 -38.83 5.92 23.02
CA ALA A 129 -38.59 7.20 23.69
C ALA A 129 -39.62 8.24 23.23
#